data_AF-A0A9N8HI20-F1
#
_entry.id   AF-A0A9N8HI20-F1
#
_cell.length_a   1.000
_cell.length_b   1.000
_cell.length_c   1.000
_cell.angle_alpha   90.00
_cell.angle_beta   90.00
_cell.angle_gamma   90.00
#
_symmetry.space_group_name_H-M   'P 1'
#
loop_
_entity.id
_entity.type
_entity.pdbx_description
1 polymer ?
#
loop_
_entity_poly.entity_id
_entity_poly.type
_entity_poly.pdbx_seq_one_letter_code
_entity_poly.pdbx_strand_id
1 'polypeptide(L)'
;MAEDNSSNDHNKRGRDSPVNSFLSTMTFASNSSGTRGGCDCDECYGAMGYTPQSIIDAIRRHKRQRHESGPIKRTQLRELVAREGQLSVWKFTMPVDAAPLIEYGASHRLVWIRYLPKSSALKTIGKGIVGSQDEERGRKELKSWKEGDVYLVPSNGGKAVAWIHGRPNTTTNNTKDEESKTSDNEATEDQTQNDDNTNSGSGHAIVYICKIPKDCLGNNNTTKQEDNEGNTMPWDEIVRTTCRSELQAMENGNHAEEANGMAYKKLPQESSRLLIDSLSKL
;
A
#
# COMPACT_ATOMS: atom_id res chain seq x y z
N MET A 1 -29.92 -50.71 -31.76
CA MET A 1 -29.53 -49.29 -31.81
C MET A 1 -29.00 -48.93 -30.45
N ALA A 2 -27.75 -48.46 -30.43
CA ALA A 2 -27.04 -48.04 -29.24
C ALA A 2 -27.66 -46.76 -28.65
N GLU A 3 -27.61 -46.61 -27.32
CA GLU A 3 -26.76 -45.59 -26.67
C GLU A 3 -26.85 -45.72 -25.14
N ASP A 4 -25.71 -46.06 -24.56
CA ASP A 4 -25.33 -45.75 -23.18
C ASP A 4 -25.29 -44.22 -23.00
N ASN A 5 -25.70 -43.73 -21.83
CA ASN A 5 -25.02 -42.59 -21.21
C ASN A 5 -25.20 -42.58 -19.69
N SER A 6 -24.32 -43.34 -19.04
CA SER A 6 -23.73 -42.96 -17.76
C SER A 6 -23.07 -41.59 -17.88
N SER A 7 -23.19 -40.71 -16.87
CA SER A 7 -22.04 -40.25 -16.07
C SER A 7 -22.34 -39.02 -15.20
N ASN A 8 -22.27 -39.26 -13.89
CA ASN A 8 -21.58 -38.48 -12.88
C ASN A 8 -21.82 -36.97 -12.74
N ASP A 9 -22.77 -36.68 -11.86
CA ASP A 9 -22.81 -35.46 -11.06
C ASP A 9 -21.80 -35.58 -9.90
N HIS A 10 -20.57 -35.13 -10.13
CA HIS A 10 -19.54 -34.98 -9.10
C HIS A 10 -19.19 -33.50 -8.90
N ASN A 11 -20.00 -32.86 -8.06
CA ASN A 11 -19.56 -32.19 -6.83
C ASN A 11 -18.06 -31.79 -6.80
N LYS A 12 -17.68 -30.76 -7.56
CA LYS A 12 -16.39 -30.08 -7.38
C LYS A 12 -16.62 -28.82 -6.54
N ARG A 13 -16.69 -29.01 -5.22
CA ARG A 13 -16.25 -27.98 -4.27
C ARG A 13 -14.80 -27.68 -4.59
N GLY A 14 -14.54 -26.52 -5.18
CA GLY A 14 -13.19 -26.06 -5.50
C GLY A 14 -12.35 -26.04 -4.24
N ARG A 15 -11.35 -26.93 -4.17
CA ARG A 15 -10.18 -26.70 -3.33
C ARG A 15 -9.49 -25.47 -3.90
N ASP A 16 -9.65 -24.33 -3.23
CA ASP A 16 -8.80 -23.18 -3.49
C ASP A 16 -7.35 -23.58 -3.19
N SER A 17 -6.57 -23.79 -4.25
CA SER A 17 -5.14 -24.03 -4.10
C SER A 17 -4.48 -22.77 -3.50
N PRO A 18 -3.41 -22.91 -2.69
CA PRO A 18 -2.64 -21.78 -2.17
C PRO A 18 -2.19 -20.79 -3.27
N VAL A 19 -2.03 -21.28 -4.49
CA VAL A 19 -1.68 -20.51 -5.68
C VAL A 19 -2.78 -19.50 -6.05
N ASN A 20 -4.06 -19.87 -5.93
CA ASN A 20 -5.18 -18.96 -6.21
C ASN A 20 -5.29 -17.85 -5.16
N SER A 21 -5.09 -18.19 -3.88
CA SER A 21 -5.07 -17.21 -2.79
C SER A 21 -3.90 -16.23 -2.89
N PHE A 22 -2.77 -16.67 -3.45
CA PHE A 22 -1.63 -15.78 -3.69
C PHE A 22 -1.87 -14.91 -4.92
N LEU A 23 -2.42 -15.46 -6.00
CA LEU A 23 -2.74 -14.70 -7.22
C LEU A 23 -3.77 -13.60 -6.96
N SER A 24 -4.78 -13.83 -6.11
CA SER A 24 -5.77 -12.80 -5.74
C SER A 24 -5.19 -11.61 -4.96
N THR A 25 -3.98 -11.73 -4.39
CA THR A 25 -3.27 -10.59 -3.78
C THR A 25 -2.57 -9.70 -4.81
N MET A 26 -2.54 -10.09 -6.09
CA MET A 26 -1.92 -9.32 -7.15
C MET A 26 -2.86 -8.26 -7.73
N THR A 27 -2.34 -7.05 -7.94
CA THR A 27 -3.03 -5.89 -8.52
C THR A 27 -3.64 -6.14 -9.91
N PHE A 28 -3.31 -7.26 -10.58
CA PHE A 28 -3.75 -7.62 -11.94
C PHE A 28 -4.67 -8.86 -12.00
N ALA A 29 -5.04 -9.44 -10.88
CA ALA A 29 -5.76 -10.71 -10.87
C ALA A 29 -7.19 -10.51 -10.38
N SER A 30 -8.12 -10.32 -11.32
CA SER A 30 -9.51 -10.72 -11.07
C SER A 30 -9.83 -11.98 -11.85
N ASN A 31 -10.37 -12.96 -11.12
CA ASN A 31 -11.30 -13.95 -11.62
C ASN A 31 -12.71 -13.35 -11.49
N SER A 32 -13.02 -12.30 -12.26
CA SER A 32 -14.42 -11.89 -12.42
C SER A 32 -14.99 -12.59 -13.66
N SER A 33 -15.82 -13.59 -13.36
CA SER A 33 -16.88 -14.18 -14.20
C SER A 33 -17.00 -13.64 -15.64
N GLY A 34 -16.69 -14.49 -16.61
CA GLY A 34 -17.34 -14.51 -17.93
C GLY A 34 -16.97 -13.43 -18.95
N THR A 35 -16.35 -12.32 -18.57
CA THR A 35 -15.93 -11.27 -19.51
C THR A 35 -14.43 -11.03 -19.43
N ARG A 36 -13.77 -11.07 -20.59
CA ARG A 36 -12.31 -11.03 -20.77
C ARG A 36 -11.63 -9.93 -19.92
N GLY A 37 -10.89 -10.34 -18.90
CA GLY A 37 -9.65 -9.68 -18.45
C GLY A 37 -9.75 -8.26 -17.89
N GLY A 38 -10.65 -8.01 -16.93
CA GLY A 38 -10.65 -6.76 -16.16
C GLY A 38 -9.58 -6.74 -15.06
N CYS A 39 -8.81 -5.65 -14.97
CA CYS A 39 -7.91 -5.37 -13.85
C CYS A 39 -8.74 -4.98 -12.61
N ASP A 40 -8.50 -5.62 -11.45
CA ASP A 40 -9.02 -5.20 -10.13
C ASP A 40 -8.31 -3.95 -9.58
N CYS A 41 -7.80 -3.11 -10.47
CA CYS A 41 -7.17 -1.87 -10.10
C CYS A 41 -8.09 -0.72 -10.47
N ASP A 42 -8.56 -0.01 -9.45
CA ASP A 42 -9.33 1.26 -9.54
C ASP A 42 -8.64 2.33 -10.41
N GLU A 43 -7.41 2.08 -10.84
CA GLU A 43 -6.54 3.00 -11.56
C GLU A 43 -6.32 2.58 -13.02
N CYS A 44 -6.84 1.43 -13.44
CA CYS A 44 -7.00 1.13 -14.87
C CYS A 44 -8.23 1.87 -15.38
N TYR A 45 -8.04 3.14 -15.73
CA TYR A 45 -9.03 3.92 -16.47
C TYR A 45 -9.56 3.11 -17.65
N GLY A 46 -10.89 3.02 -17.75
CA GLY A 46 -11.59 2.21 -18.72
C GLY A 46 -11.13 2.39 -20.17
N ALA A 47 -11.24 1.29 -20.92
CA ALA A 47 -11.23 1.18 -22.38
C ALA A 47 -9.89 1.16 -23.16
N MET A 48 -8.72 1.55 -22.64
CA MET A 48 -7.46 1.44 -23.42
C MET A 48 -6.20 0.95 -22.69
N GLY A 49 -6.29 0.57 -21.41
CA GLY A 49 -5.15 0.10 -20.62
C GLY A 49 -4.77 -1.38 -20.84
N TYR A 50 -4.57 -1.83 -22.08
CA TYR A 50 -4.02 -3.17 -22.31
C TYR A 50 -2.54 -3.19 -21.92
N THR A 51 -2.22 -3.78 -20.77
CA THR A 51 -0.84 -4.18 -20.49
C THR A 51 -0.48 -5.30 -21.47
N PRO A 52 0.56 -5.14 -22.33
CA PRO A 52 0.93 -6.18 -23.28
C PRO A 52 1.13 -7.54 -22.60
N GLN A 53 0.60 -8.60 -23.21
CA GLN A 53 0.63 -9.94 -22.63
C GLN A 53 2.08 -10.40 -22.31
N SER A 54 3.05 -9.96 -23.11
CA SER A 54 4.48 -10.21 -22.88
C SER A 54 4.99 -9.63 -21.55
N ILE A 55 4.52 -8.45 -21.15
CA ILE A 55 4.87 -7.82 -19.86
C ILE A 55 4.20 -8.57 -18.71
N ILE A 56 2.92 -8.94 -18.88
CA ILE A 56 2.19 -9.75 -17.90
C ILE A 56 2.93 -11.08 -17.68
N ASP A 57 3.32 -11.76 -18.76
CA ASP A 57 4.00 -13.05 -18.71
C ASP A 57 5.43 -12.92 -18.15
N ALA A 58 6.15 -11.85 -18.47
CA ALA A 58 7.46 -11.58 -17.89
C ALA A 58 7.37 -11.35 -16.38
N ILE A 59 6.39 -10.57 -15.91
CA ILE A 59 6.12 -10.36 -14.48
C ILE A 59 5.74 -11.69 -13.81
N ARG A 60 4.88 -12.50 -14.43
CA ARG A 60 4.50 -13.83 -13.91
C ARG A 60 5.70 -14.77 -13.80
N ARG A 61 6.56 -14.82 -14.82
CA ARG A 61 7.79 -15.65 -14.81
C ARG A 61 8.76 -15.19 -13.73
N HIS A 62 9.03 -13.89 -13.64
CA HIS A 62 9.93 -13.32 -12.63
C HIS A 62 9.42 -13.61 -11.22
N LYS A 63 8.11 -13.45 -10.98
CA LYS A 63 7.48 -13.78 -9.70
C LYS A 63 7.57 -15.28 -9.40
N ARG A 64 7.26 -16.16 -10.36
CA ARG A 64 7.37 -17.61 -10.19
C ARG A 64 8.78 -18.06 -9.84
N GLN A 65 9.78 -17.56 -10.58
CA GLN A 65 11.19 -17.84 -10.30
C GLN A 65 11.60 -17.38 -8.89
N ARG A 66 11.09 -16.24 -8.42
CA ARG A 66 11.35 -15.75 -7.06
C ARG A 66 10.73 -16.63 -5.97
N HIS A 67 9.57 -17.23 -6.25
CA HIS A 67 8.94 -18.20 -5.33
C HIS A 67 9.68 -19.54 -5.28
N GLU A 68 10.24 -19.98 -6.41
CA GLU A 68 10.96 -21.25 -6.51
C GLU A 68 12.37 -21.16 -5.91
N SER A 69 12.97 -19.97 -5.83
CA SER A 69 14.38 -19.78 -5.46
C SER A 69 14.61 -19.08 -4.10
N GLY A 70 13.57 -18.56 -3.44
CA GLY A 70 13.73 -17.77 -2.21
C GLY A 70 12.74 -18.13 -1.10
N PRO A 71 13.05 -17.78 0.17
CA PRO A 71 12.11 -17.92 1.26
C PRO A 71 10.84 -17.10 0.98
N ILE A 72 9.68 -17.70 1.22
CA ILE A 72 8.37 -17.05 1.02
C ILE A 72 8.31 -15.80 1.89
N LYS A 73 8.48 -14.63 1.27
CA LYS A 73 8.29 -13.35 1.97
C LYS A 73 6.81 -13.17 2.26
N ARG A 74 6.49 -12.67 3.46
CA ARG A 74 5.12 -12.27 3.81
C ARG A 74 4.62 -11.24 2.80
N THR A 75 3.33 -11.29 2.47
CA THR A 75 2.68 -10.35 1.57
C THR A 75 1.79 -9.39 2.35
N GLN A 76 1.64 -8.17 1.84
CA GLN A 76 0.62 -7.25 2.32
C GLN A 76 -0.75 -7.72 1.84
N LEU A 77 -1.78 -7.50 2.67
CA LEU A 77 -3.16 -7.79 2.32
C LEU A 77 -3.93 -6.48 2.13
N ARG A 78 -4.84 -6.46 1.16
CA ARG A 78 -5.76 -5.35 0.93
C ARG A 78 -7.20 -5.84 0.96
N GLU A 79 -8.09 -5.06 1.55
CA GLU A 79 -9.52 -5.34 1.67
C GLU A 79 -10.29 -4.07 1.29
N LEU A 80 -11.30 -4.19 0.42
CA LEU A 80 -12.21 -3.09 0.11
C LEU A 80 -13.18 -2.92 1.27
N VAL A 81 -13.16 -1.75 1.91
CA VAL A 81 -14.03 -1.43 3.07
C VAL A 81 -15.33 -0.80 2.59
N ALA A 82 -15.23 0.21 1.72
CA ALA A 82 -16.38 0.93 1.22
C ALA A 82 -16.11 1.46 -0.19
N ARG A 83 -17.18 1.67 -0.95
CA ARG A 83 -17.17 2.32 -2.25
C ARG A 83 -18.42 3.17 -2.40
N GLU A 84 -18.23 4.43 -2.76
CA GLU A 84 -19.31 5.38 -3.05
C GLU A 84 -19.00 6.09 -4.36
N GLY A 85 -19.80 5.82 -5.38
CA GLY A 85 -19.49 6.20 -6.76
C GLY A 85 -18.08 5.76 -7.18
N GLN A 86 -17.22 6.74 -7.44
CA GLN A 86 -15.83 6.54 -7.88
C GLN A 86 -14.82 6.54 -6.72
N LEU A 87 -15.24 6.84 -5.49
CA LEU A 87 -14.37 6.82 -4.32
C LEU A 87 -14.34 5.41 -3.74
N SER A 88 -13.16 4.99 -3.29
CA SER A 88 -12.99 3.70 -2.61
C SER A 88 -12.12 3.83 -1.37
N VAL A 89 -12.48 3.09 -0.33
CA VAL A 89 -11.73 3.00 0.93
C VAL A 89 -11.19 1.59 1.05
N TRP A 90 -9.88 1.48 1.21
CA TRP A 90 -9.19 0.21 1.34
C TRP A 90 -8.48 0.10 2.68
N LYS A 91 -8.55 -1.07 3.29
CA LYS A 91 -7.77 -1.42 4.48
C LYS A 91 -6.57 -2.27 4.06
N PHE A 92 -5.39 -1.84 4.47
CA PHE A 92 -4.13 -2.50 4.23
C PHE A 92 -3.63 -3.09 5.54
N THR A 93 -3.33 -4.40 5.53
CA THR A 93 -2.64 -5.09 6.61
C THR A 93 -1.21 -5.37 6.14
N MET A 94 -0.24 -4.78 6.82
CA MET A 94 1.15 -4.75 6.37
C MET A 94 2.06 -5.44 7.40
N PRO A 95 2.39 -6.73 7.25
CA PRO A 95 3.36 -7.38 8.11
C PRO A 95 4.73 -6.70 7.99
N VAL A 96 5.51 -6.70 9.08
CA VAL A 96 6.91 -6.23 9.06
C VAL A 96 7.69 -6.97 7.95
N ASP A 97 8.43 -6.21 7.15
CA ASP A 97 9.29 -6.66 6.05
C ASP A 97 8.56 -7.46 4.95
N ALA A 98 7.23 -7.31 4.87
CA ALA A 98 6.44 -7.86 3.78
C ALA A 98 6.79 -7.19 2.44
N ALA A 99 6.64 -7.96 1.36
CA ALA A 99 6.76 -7.40 0.01
C ALA A 99 5.73 -6.27 -0.19
N PRO A 100 6.13 -5.12 -0.77
CA PRO A 100 5.22 -4.00 -0.96
C PRO A 100 4.09 -4.35 -1.93
N LEU A 101 2.87 -3.93 -1.60
CA LEU A 101 1.76 -3.93 -2.56
C LEU A 101 1.88 -2.69 -3.44
N ILE A 102 2.33 -2.90 -4.69
CA ILE A 102 2.55 -1.82 -5.66
C ILE A 102 1.24 -1.44 -6.34
N GLU A 103 0.96 -0.13 -6.33
CA GLU A 103 -0.16 0.49 -7.02
C GLU A 103 0.30 1.67 -7.89
N TYR A 104 -0.58 2.24 -8.71
CA TYR A 104 -0.26 3.36 -9.58
C TYR A 104 -0.73 4.67 -8.91
N GLY A 105 0.05 5.73 -8.88
CA GLY A 105 -0.39 6.99 -8.25
C GLY A 105 -1.32 7.82 -9.14
N ALA A 106 -2.31 7.21 -9.76
CA ALA A 106 -3.22 7.87 -10.69
C ALA A 106 -4.38 8.61 -9.99
N SER A 107 -4.66 8.24 -8.74
CA SER A 107 -5.63 8.87 -7.84
C SER A 107 -4.90 9.70 -6.76
N HIS A 108 -5.59 10.71 -6.21
CA HIS A 108 -5.19 11.27 -4.92
C HIS A 108 -5.53 10.27 -3.81
N ARG A 109 -4.75 10.31 -2.72
CA ARG A 109 -4.92 9.36 -1.61
C ARG A 109 -4.93 10.08 -0.28
N LEU A 110 -5.93 9.79 0.54
CA LEU A 110 -5.88 10.10 1.98
C LEU A 110 -5.48 8.82 2.70
N VAL A 111 -4.36 8.87 3.39
CA VAL A 111 -3.72 7.72 4.04
C VAL A 111 -3.82 7.90 5.55
N TRP A 112 -4.68 7.12 6.18
CA TRP A 112 -4.87 7.12 7.63
C TRP A 112 -4.11 5.94 8.27
N ILE A 113 -3.19 6.26 9.16
CA ILE A 113 -2.38 5.27 9.90
C ILE A 113 -3.15 4.86 11.15
N ARG A 114 -4.03 3.86 11.04
CA ARG A 114 -4.84 3.39 12.17
C ARG A 114 -4.00 2.74 13.26
N TYR A 115 -3.00 1.95 12.87
CA TYR A 115 -2.11 1.26 13.81
C TYR A 115 -0.70 1.16 13.25
N LEU A 116 0.29 1.57 14.04
CA LEU A 116 1.70 1.44 13.69
C LEU A 116 2.52 1.16 14.97
N PRO A 117 3.12 -0.04 15.11
CA PRO A 117 3.93 -0.36 16.28
C PRO A 117 5.03 0.69 16.54
N LYS A 118 5.21 1.11 17.79
CA LYS A 118 6.20 2.16 18.16
C LYS A 118 7.65 1.81 17.78
N SER A 119 7.96 0.53 17.66
CA SER A 119 9.27 0.00 17.25
C SER A 119 9.41 -0.18 15.74
N SER A 120 8.54 0.44 14.95
CA SER A 120 8.45 0.28 13.51
C SER A 120 8.25 1.62 12.79
N ALA A 121 8.48 1.62 11.49
CA ALA A 121 8.27 2.77 10.64
C ALA A 121 7.70 2.33 9.27
N LEU A 122 7.02 3.27 8.62
CA LEU A 122 6.65 3.13 7.21
C LEU A 122 7.77 3.68 6.33
N LYS A 123 8.01 3.03 5.19
CA LYS A 123 9.00 3.43 4.19
C LYS A 123 8.34 3.54 2.82
N THR A 124 8.77 4.48 2.01
CA THR A 124 8.41 4.50 0.58
C THR A 124 9.24 3.50 -0.20
N ILE A 125 8.73 3.08 -1.36
CA ILE A 125 9.55 2.40 -2.36
C ILE A 125 10.62 3.33 -2.93
N GLY A 126 11.76 2.76 -3.33
CA GLY A 126 12.80 3.47 -4.05
C GLY A 126 12.44 3.70 -5.52
N LYS A 127 13.37 4.32 -6.26
CA LYS A 127 13.27 4.45 -7.72
C LYS A 127 13.80 3.18 -8.38
N GLY A 128 13.32 2.88 -9.59
CA GLY A 128 13.78 1.75 -10.40
C GLY A 128 12.83 0.55 -10.38
N ILE A 129 13.37 -0.63 -10.69
CA ILE A 129 12.60 -1.88 -10.74
C ILE A 129 12.33 -2.34 -9.31
N VAL A 130 11.07 -2.54 -8.93
CA VAL A 130 10.68 -2.98 -7.58
C VAL A 130 11.38 -4.29 -7.21
N GLY A 131 12.09 -4.28 -6.08
CA GLY A 131 12.86 -5.42 -5.60
C GLY A 131 14.26 -5.55 -6.21
N SER A 132 14.71 -4.62 -7.05
CA SER A 132 16.13 -4.49 -7.38
C SER A 132 16.90 -3.91 -6.19
N GLN A 133 18.22 -4.14 -6.15
CA GLN A 133 19.08 -3.57 -5.11
C GLN A 133 19.02 -2.04 -5.08
N ASP A 134 18.92 -1.40 -6.24
CA ASP A 134 18.82 0.05 -6.35
C ASP A 134 17.50 0.58 -5.78
N GLU A 135 16.38 -0.11 -6.04
CA GLU A 135 15.10 0.24 -5.43
C GLU A 135 15.16 0.05 -3.92
N GLU A 136 15.67 -1.09 -3.44
CA GLU A 136 15.78 -1.40 -2.02
C GLU A 136 16.64 -0.38 -1.26
N ARG A 137 17.77 0.04 -1.86
CA ARG A 137 18.66 1.09 -1.31
C ARG A 137 18.00 2.48 -1.36
N GLY A 138 17.16 2.73 -2.35
CA GLY A 138 16.46 4.00 -2.52
C GLY A 138 15.27 4.20 -1.58
N ARG A 139 14.87 3.20 -0.79
CA ARG A 139 13.73 3.31 0.14
C ARG A 139 14.00 4.37 1.21
N LYS A 140 13.02 5.23 1.46
CA LYS A 140 13.12 6.30 2.47
C LYS A 140 12.13 6.08 3.58
N GLU A 141 12.59 6.23 4.81
CA GLU A 141 11.74 6.19 6.00
C GLU A 141 10.87 7.44 6.10
N LEU A 142 9.58 7.24 6.36
CA LEU A 142 8.59 8.28 6.57
C LEU A 142 8.57 8.65 8.06
N LYS A 143 9.62 9.33 8.53
CA LYS A 143 9.84 9.60 9.96
C LYS A 143 8.71 10.36 10.64
N SER A 144 8.00 11.20 9.89
CA SER A 144 6.90 12.00 10.41
C SER A 144 5.61 11.18 10.61
N TRP A 145 5.49 10.01 9.99
CA TRP A 145 4.29 9.18 9.95
C TRP A 145 4.13 8.35 11.22
N LYS A 146 3.09 8.65 12.00
CA LYS A 146 2.76 7.96 13.26
C LYS A 146 1.30 7.52 13.32
N GLU A 147 1.01 6.61 14.24
CA GLU A 147 -0.35 6.17 14.53
C GLU A 147 -1.28 7.36 14.82
N GLY A 148 -2.49 7.31 14.25
CA GLY A 148 -3.52 8.35 14.36
C GLY A 148 -3.40 9.47 13.34
N ASP A 149 -2.27 9.61 12.63
CA ASP A 149 -2.12 10.66 11.64
C ASP A 149 -2.78 10.31 10.29
N VAL A 150 -3.17 11.36 9.56
CA VAL A 150 -3.67 11.28 8.19
C VAL A 150 -2.79 12.11 7.26
N TYR A 151 -2.47 11.55 6.10
CA TYR A 151 -1.66 12.19 5.07
C TYR A 151 -2.40 12.28 3.75
N LEU A 152 -2.32 13.44 3.10
CA LEU A 152 -2.65 13.59 1.69
C LEU A 152 -1.41 13.23 0.87
N VAL A 153 -1.59 12.28 -0.05
CA VAL A 153 -0.64 11.95 -1.10
C VAL A 153 -1.29 12.29 -2.44
N PRO A 154 -0.88 13.40 -3.09
CA PRO A 154 -1.42 13.78 -4.39
C PRO A 154 -1.13 12.73 -5.45
N SER A 155 -1.98 12.67 -6.48
CA SER A 155 -1.67 11.86 -7.64
C SER A 155 -0.35 12.30 -8.28
N ASN A 156 0.50 11.32 -8.59
CA ASN A 156 1.82 11.52 -9.17
C ASN A 156 1.87 11.23 -10.69
N GLY A 157 0.70 11.22 -11.34
CA GLY A 157 0.57 10.91 -12.77
C GLY A 157 0.70 9.43 -13.11
N GLY A 158 0.32 8.54 -12.19
CA GLY A 158 0.34 7.10 -12.41
C GLY A 158 1.70 6.44 -12.24
N LYS A 159 2.67 7.11 -11.60
CA LYS A 159 3.94 6.48 -11.20
C LYS A 159 3.69 5.53 -10.03
N ALA A 160 4.51 4.49 -9.90
CA ALA A 160 4.35 3.50 -8.82
C ALA A 160 4.34 4.15 -7.43
N VAL A 161 3.42 3.69 -6.58
CA VAL A 161 3.26 4.07 -5.17
C VAL A 161 3.13 2.80 -4.36
N ALA A 162 3.89 2.73 -3.26
CA ALA A 162 3.69 1.74 -2.23
C ALA A 162 4.36 2.16 -0.94
N TRP A 163 3.90 1.53 0.14
CA TRP A 163 4.46 1.67 1.47
C TRP A 163 4.95 0.32 1.96
N ILE A 164 6.00 0.34 2.76
CA ILE A 164 6.61 -0.84 3.35
C ILE A 164 6.62 -0.62 4.85
N HIS A 165 6.10 -1.59 5.59
CA HIS A 165 6.26 -1.63 7.03
C HIS A 165 7.60 -2.31 7.32
N GLY A 166 8.49 -1.61 8.01
CA GLY A 166 9.79 -2.13 8.38
C GLY A 166 10.25 -1.61 9.73
N ARG A 167 11.41 -2.09 10.17
CA ARG A 167 12.06 -1.54 11.36
C ARG A 167 12.66 -0.16 11.03
N PRO A 168 12.70 0.79 11.99
CA PRO A 168 13.40 2.05 11.80
C PRO A 168 14.86 1.75 11.47
N ASN A 169 15.45 2.53 10.57
CA ASN A 169 16.89 2.41 10.38
C ASN A 169 17.56 3.01 11.62
N THR A 170 17.96 2.17 12.57
CA THR A 170 18.88 2.58 13.64
C THR A 170 20.24 2.80 12.99
N THR A 171 20.44 3.97 12.39
CA THR A 171 21.79 4.41 12.04
C THR A 171 22.52 4.61 13.37
N THR A 172 23.28 3.58 13.78
CA THR A 172 24.29 3.69 14.82
C THR A 172 25.34 4.68 14.29
N ASN A 173 25.17 5.96 14.61
CA ASN A 173 26.25 6.94 14.51
C ASN A 173 27.28 6.61 15.60
N ASN A 174 28.06 5.55 15.39
CA ASN A 174 29.36 5.36 16.02
C ASN A 174 30.43 5.70 14.99
N THR A 175 30.47 6.97 14.58
CA THR A 175 31.71 7.56 14.05
C THR A 175 32.50 8.02 15.26
N LYS A 176 33.29 7.09 15.84
CA LYS A 176 34.49 7.50 16.55
C LYS A 176 35.58 7.62 15.50
N ASP A 177 36.09 8.83 15.38
CA ASP A 177 37.45 9.05 14.90
C ASP A 177 38.39 8.14 15.70
N GLU A 178 39.19 7.34 15.01
CA GLU A 178 40.61 7.13 15.33
C GLU A 178 41.28 6.32 14.22
N GLU A 179 42.23 6.98 13.55
CA GLU A 179 43.29 6.31 12.82
C GLU A 179 44.06 5.37 13.77
N SER A 180 44.29 4.13 13.34
CA SER A 180 45.65 3.64 13.00
C SER A 180 45.88 2.15 13.31
N LYS A 181 46.53 1.50 12.34
CA LYS A 181 47.48 0.38 12.44
C LYS A 181 46.96 -1.05 12.64
N THR A 182 47.01 -1.78 11.51
CA THR A 182 47.64 -3.09 11.31
C THR A 182 48.29 -3.77 12.52
N SER A 183 47.89 -5.01 12.81
CA SER A 183 48.78 -6.18 12.78
C SER A 183 48.01 -7.48 13.01
N ASP A 184 48.57 -8.53 12.44
CA ASP A 184 48.06 -9.89 12.31
C ASP A 184 47.94 -10.68 13.63
N ASN A 185 47.19 -11.78 13.50
CA ASN A 185 47.28 -13.07 14.17
C ASN A 185 46.31 -13.48 15.29
N GLU A 186 45.73 -14.63 14.96
CA GLU A 186 45.41 -15.81 15.76
C GLU A 186 44.03 -15.99 16.40
N ALA A 187 43.54 -17.21 16.16
CA ALA A 187 42.25 -17.74 16.49
C ALA A 187 42.09 -17.94 17.99
N THR A 188 40.94 -17.52 18.49
CA THR A 188 40.37 -18.11 19.69
C THR A 188 38.88 -18.30 19.45
N GLU A 189 38.47 -19.57 19.37
CA GLU A 189 37.09 -19.99 19.50
C GLU A 189 36.60 -19.60 20.89
N ASP A 190 35.62 -18.71 20.98
CA ASP A 190 34.76 -18.64 22.14
C ASP A 190 33.31 -18.43 21.70
N GLN A 191 32.53 -19.50 21.85
CA GLN A 191 31.11 -19.56 21.56
C GLN A 191 30.35 -18.84 22.68
N THR A 192 30.26 -17.51 22.59
CA THR A 192 29.23 -16.77 23.32
C THR A 192 27.98 -16.72 22.45
N GLN A 193 27.07 -17.66 22.70
CA GLN A 193 25.68 -17.54 22.31
C GLN A 193 25.07 -16.34 23.04
N ASN A 194 25.17 -15.17 22.42
CA ASN A 194 24.29 -14.05 22.74
C ASN A 194 22.90 -14.42 22.25
N ASP A 195 22.13 -15.05 23.14
CA ASP A 195 20.67 -15.06 23.08
C ASP A 195 20.18 -13.62 23.27
N ASP A 196 20.34 -12.81 22.23
CA ASP A 196 19.57 -11.59 22.04
C ASP A 196 18.12 -12.04 21.81
N ASN A 197 17.44 -12.25 22.94
CA ASN A 197 15.99 -12.28 23.09
C ASN A 197 15.43 -10.88 22.77
N THR A 198 15.78 -10.36 21.60
CA THR A 198 15.12 -9.23 20.98
C THR A 198 13.77 -9.75 20.58
N ASN A 199 12.80 -9.51 21.46
CA ASN A 199 11.37 -9.62 21.25
C ASN A 199 11.06 -9.10 19.83
N SER A 200 11.13 -10.00 18.85
CA SER A 200 11.23 -9.65 17.44
C SER A 200 9.81 -9.35 17.01
N GLY A 201 9.35 -8.14 17.37
CA GLY A 201 7.96 -7.74 17.38
C GLY A 201 7.28 -8.20 16.11
N SER A 202 6.50 -9.28 16.23
CA SER A 202 5.66 -9.81 15.18
C SER A 202 4.46 -8.89 15.04
N GLY A 203 4.72 -7.67 14.56
CA GLY A 203 3.72 -6.65 14.35
C GLY A 203 3.24 -6.61 12.91
N HIS A 204 2.08 -6.02 12.70
CA HIS A 204 1.63 -5.55 11.42
C HIS A 204 1.18 -4.10 11.57
N ALA A 205 1.34 -3.28 10.53
CA ALA A 205 0.72 -1.98 10.47
C ALA A 205 -0.67 -2.10 9.83
N ILE A 206 -1.61 -1.26 10.25
CA ILE A 206 -2.94 -1.15 9.63
C ILE A 206 -3.10 0.27 9.09
N VAL A 207 -3.32 0.35 7.79
CA VAL A 207 -3.45 1.63 7.07
C VAL A 207 -4.76 1.62 6.29
N TYR A 208 -5.51 2.71 6.37
CA TYR A 208 -6.68 2.96 5.54
C TYR A 208 -6.30 3.92 4.42
N ILE A 209 -6.69 3.61 3.19
CA ILE A 209 -6.38 4.39 2.01
C ILE A 209 -7.69 4.72 1.30
N CYS A 210 -8.06 6.00 1.31
CA CYS A 210 -9.14 6.51 0.49
C CYS A 210 -8.57 6.94 -0.85
N LYS A 211 -9.00 6.29 -1.94
CA LYS A 211 -8.61 6.62 -3.31
C LYS A 211 -9.64 7.56 -3.92
N ILE A 212 -9.16 8.68 -4.43
CA ILE A 212 -9.97 9.77 -4.94
C ILE A 212 -9.48 10.10 -6.36
N PRO A 213 -10.20 9.65 -7.41
CA PRO A 213 -9.86 10.02 -8.78
C PRO A 213 -9.85 11.53 -9.00
N LYS A 214 -9.02 12.01 -9.92
CA LYS A 214 -8.82 13.46 -10.12
C LYS A 214 -10.08 14.17 -10.58
N ASP A 215 -10.85 13.51 -11.44
CA ASP A 215 -12.12 13.96 -11.99
C ASP A 215 -13.23 14.05 -10.92
N CYS A 216 -13.09 13.32 -9.81
CA CYS A 216 -14.06 13.33 -8.71
C CYS A 216 -14.01 14.58 -7.83
N LEU A 217 -12.94 15.40 -7.95
CA LEU A 217 -12.78 16.64 -7.19
C LEU A 217 -13.43 17.84 -7.85
N GLY A 218 -14.00 17.68 -9.05
CA GLY A 218 -14.69 18.73 -9.80
C GLY A 218 -15.73 19.49 -8.98
N ASN A 219 -16.00 20.72 -9.40
CA ASN A 219 -16.90 21.66 -8.71
C ASN A 219 -18.30 21.06 -8.60
N ASN A 220 -18.56 20.35 -7.51
CA ASN A 220 -19.90 20.21 -7.02
C ASN A 220 -20.32 21.62 -6.65
N ASN A 221 -21.07 22.27 -7.54
CA ASN A 221 -22.13 23.17 -7.14
C ASN A 221 -23.07 22.33 -6.30
N THR A 222 -22.71 22.05 -5.05
CA THR A 222 -23.59 21.41 -4.10
C THR A 222 -24.77 22.35 -4.04
N THR A 223 -25.87 21.94 -4.68
CA THR A 223 -27.14 22.60 -4.56
C THR A 223 -27.34 22.71 -3.07
N LYS A 224 -27.32 23.95 -2.54
CA LYS A 224 -27.48 24.20 -1.12
C LYS A 224 -28.79 23.55 -0.72
N GLN A 225 -28.71 22.33 -0.19
CA GLN A 225 -29.87 21.64 0.31
C GLN A 225 -30.12 22.32 1.65
N GLU A 226 -31.06 23.26 1.61
CA GLU A 226 -31.46 24.12 2.71
C GLU A 226 -31.59 23.30 3.99
N ASP A 227 -30.72 23.61 4.94
CA ASP A 227 -30.90 23.60 6.40
C ASP A 227 -32.04 22.73 6.92
N ASN A 228 -31.83 21.41 6.94
CA ASN A 228 -32.44 20.56 7.96
C ASN A 228 -31.43 20.37 9.08
N GLU A 229 -31.69 21.04 10.21
CA GLU A 229 -30.94 20.92 11.47
C GLU A 229 -30.81 19.43 11.85
N GLY A 230 -29.59 18.89 11.73
CA GLY A 230 -29.26 17.51 12.11
C GLY A 230 -28.67 16.63 11.01
N ASN A 231 -28.55 17.10 9.77
CA ASN A 231 -28.00 16.28 8.70
C ASN A 231 -26.47 16.18 8.80
N THR A 232 -25.95 15.07 9.34
CA THR A 232 -24.52 14.75 9.31
C THR A 232 -24.06 14.58 7.86
N MET A 233 -23.03 15.31 7.45
CA MET A 233 -22.44 15.21 6.10
C MET A 233 -22.00 13.75 5.81
N PRO A 234 -22.30 13.20 4.62
CA PRO A 234 -21.90 11.85 4.26
C PRO A 234 -20.37 11.72 4.16
N TRP A 235 -19.84 10.52 4.40
CA TRP A 235 -18.40 10.29 4.50
C TRP A 235 -17.65 10.61 3.21
N ASP A 236 -18.26 10.38 2.04
CA ASP A 236 -17.63 10.60 0.75
C ASP A 236 -17.51 12.11 0.45
N GLU A 237 -18.49 12.91 0.89
CA GLU A 237 -18.42 14.38 0.82
C GLU A 237 -17.32 14.93 1.73
N ILE A 238 -17.18 14.40 2.95
CA ILE A 238 -16.09 14.75 3.88
C ILE A 238 -14.73 14.45 3.24
N VAL A 239 -14.59 13.28 2.61
CA VAL A 239 -13.35 12.88 1.92
C VAL A 239 -13.03 13.84 0.77
N ARG A 240 -14.01 14.16 -0.09
CA ARG A 240 -13.81 15.07 -1.24
C ARG A 240 -13.47 16.48 -0.80
N THR A 241 -14.22 17.04 0.14
CA THR A 241 -14.03 18.41 0.65
C THR A 241 -12.66 18.55 1.31
N THR A 242 -12.29 17.60 2.17
CA THR A 242 -10.97 17.55 2.80
C THR A 242 -9.86 17.47 1.75
N CYS A 243 -9.95 16.53 0.80
CA CYS A 243 -8.93 16.37 -0.23
C CYS A 243 -8.75 17.63 -1.08
N ARG A 244 -9.86 18.25 -1.52
CA ARG A 244 -9.84 19.49 -2.31
C ARG A 244 -9.18 20.63 -1.55
N SER A 245 -9.61 20.87 -0.31
CA SER A 245 -9.07 21.95 0.53
C SER A 245 -7.57 21.79 0.75
N GLU A 246 -7.12 20.58 1.04
CA GLU A 246 -5.72 20.30 1.33
C GLU A 246 -4.82 20.37 0.08
N LEU A 247 -5.34 19.96 -1.09
CA LEU A 247 -4.65 20.15 -2.37
C LEU A 247 -4.46 21.63 -2.69
N GLN A 248 -5.52 22.44 -2.57
CA GLN A 248 -5.44 23.88 -2.78
C GLN A 248 -4.43 24.52 -1.80
N ALA A 249 -4.42 24.07 -0.54
CA ALA A 249 -3.46 24.53 0.45
C ALA A 249 -2.01 24.17 0.08
N MET A 250 -1.75 23.00 -0.54
CA MET A 250 -0.42 22.62 -1.05
C MET A 250 0.02 23.53 -2.21
N GLU A 251 -0.90 23.85 -3.13
CA GLU A 251 -0.62 24.75 -4.27
C GLU A 251 -0.28 26.17 -3.80
N ASN A 252 -0.90 26.62 -2.71
CA ASN A 252 -0.65 27.93 -2.09
C ASN A 252 0.63 28.01 -1.25
N GLY A 253 1.51 27.00 -1.34
CA GLY A 253 2.84 27.04 -0.71
C GLY A 253 2.91 26.49 0.71
N ASN A 254 1.88 25.82 1.23
CA ASN A 254 2.05 25.04 2.45
C ASN A 254 2.95 23.84 2.16
N HIS A 255 4.13 23.82 2.80
CA HIS A 255 5.20 22.86 2.54
C HIS A 255 4.72 21.40 2.59
N ALA A 256 4.83 20.72 1.44
CA ALA A 256 4.78 19.28 1.36
C ALA A 256 6.14 18.69 1.72
N GLU A 257 6.15 17.57 2.45
CA GLU A 257 7.35 16.75 2.56
C GLU A 257 7.50 15.91 1.29
N GLU A 258 8.73 15.72 0.82
CA GLU A 258 9.01 14.88 -0.36
C GLU A 258 9.88 13.69 -0.01
N ALA A 259 9.45 12.49 -0.40
CA ALA A 259 10.26 11.29 -0.36
C ALA A 259 10.22 10.60 -1.73
N ASN A 260 11.38 10.41 -2.34
CA ASN A 260 11.54 9.75 -3.66
C ASN A 260 10.72 10.36 -4.79
N GLY A 261 10.47 11.67 -4.74
CA GLY A 261 9.64 12.38 -5.73
C GLY A 261 8.14 12.15 -5.55
N MET A 262 7.73 11.64 -4.39
CA MET A 262 6.35 11.62 -3.92
C MET A 262 6.19 12.69 -2.85
N ALA A 263 5.37 13.69 -3.16
CA ALA A 263 4.95 14.70 -2.19
C ALA A 263 3.88 14.10 -1.28
N TYR A 264 3.93 14.45 0.01
CA TYR A 264 2.88 14.16 0.96
C TYR A 264 2.75 15.31 1.96
N LYS A 265 1.53 15.50 2.45
CA LYS A 265 1.20 16.54 3.43
C LYS A 265 0.42 15.92 4.57
N LYS A 266 0.88 16.15 5.79
CA LYS A 266 0.10 15.81 6.98
C LYS A 266 -1.12 16.72 7.07
N LEU A 267 -2.29 16.13 7.30
CA LEU A 267 -3.52 16.89 7.48
C LEU A 267 -3.51 17.64 8.83
N PRO A 268 -4.15 18.81 8.92
CA PRO A 268 -4.46 19.45 10.19
C PRO A 268 -5.26 18.51 11.11
N GLN A 269 -5.14 18.72 12.42
CA GLN A 269 -5.79 17.86 13.42
C GLN A 269 -7.31 17.84 13.27
N GLU A 270 -7.93 18.98 12.93
CA GLU A 270 -9.37 19.10 12.74
C GLU A 270 -9.85 18.27 11.54
N SER A 271 -9.25 18.46 10.37
CA SER A 271 -9.52 17.68 9.16
C SER A 271 -9.30 16.18 9.39
N SER A 272 -8.23 15.82 10.11
CA SER A 272 -7.92 14.44 10.46
C SER A 272 -8.99 13.82 11.35
N ARG A 273 -9.44 14.54 12.39
CA ARG A 273 -10.48 14.04 13.31
C ARG A 273 -11.79 13.79 12.57
N LEU A 274 -12.25 14.76 11.79
CA LEU A 274 -13.50 14.63 11.02
C LEU A 274 -13.46 13.42 10.07
N LEU A 275 -12.34 13.23 9.39
CA LEU A 275 -12.15 12.11 8.48
C LEU A 275 -12.10 10.77 9.23
N ILE A 276 -11.35 10.68 10.34
CA ILE A 276 -11.27 9.48 11.16
C ILE A 276 -12.63 9.11 11.73
N ASP A 277 -13.38 10.07 12.26
CA ASP A 277 -14.73 9.84 12.81
C ASP A 277 -15.69 9.32 11.74
N SER A 278 -15.52 9.77 10.50
CA SER A 278 -16.35 9.33 9.36
C SER A 278 -15.96 7.94 8.87
N LEU A 279 -14.67 7.69 8.70
CA LEU A 279 -14.16 6.40 8.22
C LEU A 279 -14.28 5.28 9.25
N SER A 280 -14.29 5.61 10.55
CA SER A 280 -14.44 4.60 11.62
C SER A 280 -15.86 4.02 11.70
N LYS A 281 -16.82 4.62 11.01
CA LYS A 281 -18.23 4.16 10.93
C LYS A 281 -18.49 3.23 9.73
N LEU A 282 -17.51 3.09 8.83
CA LEU A 282 -17.53 2.16 7.70
C LEU A 282 -17.09 0.76 8.15
#